data_AF-C9MQZ7-F1
#
_entry.id   AF-C9MQZ7-F1
#
_cell.length_a   1.000
_cell.length_b   1.000
_cell.length_c   1.000
_cell.angle_alpha   90.00
_cell.angle_beta   90.00
_cell.angle_gamma   90.00
#
_symmetry.space_group_name_H-M   'P 1'
#
loop_
_entity.id
_entity.type
_entity.pdbx_description
1 polymer ?
#
loop_
_entity_poly.entity_id
_entity_poly.type
_entity_poly.pdbx_seq_one_letter_code
_entity_poly.pdbx_strand_id
1 'polypeptide(L)'
;MFRIKKLDIFIAKQFGMLFAGTFFISLFVLMMQFLWRYVDDLIGKGLSMEVLGQFFWYMSLMMVPQALPLAILLSSLIAYGNLGESSELTAIKSAGISLIQSFRGLIVISVIIAGASFYFQNNIGPMAQKNMAQLLISMRHKSPELEIPEGVFYDGIPQTNLYVERKDMKSGHLYNIMVYRMTDSYEDQAIILADSGMLQSTAEKKHLVLNLWSGEWFENMRSQEMGNSASVPYRRETFAHKHIVLDFDGDFNLTDATGISSDARTKSLEKISHDKDSLVHVYDSVGKAYYKDAQSLYYPVPKLSSADKKQAIKIADSKKFDIDSLYKRLPADQRRLVVDQALSTVQQEVSDLDFKSMITSDGDKMIRQHEIEFINKFTISLICIVFFFIGAPLGAIIRKGGLGIPIIVSVLVFIVYYILDNTGYRMSRQGDWAIWFGRGLSMAVLVPMAAFFTYKANNDSAVFNADAYRNVLRRMLGLRIKRSIASKEVIINDPDYIKIAEQLRIMNGKIARYSQSRNLKALPNVVKVFFRYHADHTIENINAELESIIEELGNTRNRVILTSLNKYPILAVKAHTRPFDRRWMNITSAIIVPAGIFFYIRMWRFRLRLYNDLRTITTCNNEIIAEIEAHGGWVLRIENNNNQ
;
A
#
# COMPACT_ATOMS: atom_id res chain seq x y z
N MET A 1 39.65 15.00 3.02
CA MET A 1 39.40 16.36 3.60
C MET A 1 38.16 16.96 2.92
N PHE A 2 37.01 17.00 3.60
CA PHE A 2 35.75 17.54 3.05
C PHE A 2 35.82 19.07 2.96
N ARG A 3 36.45 19.60 1.89
CA ARG A 3 36.37 21.04 1.60
C ARG A 3 34.98 21.32 1.04
N ILE A 4 34.16 22.05 1.80
CA ILE A 4 32.82 22.48 1.39
C ILE A 4 32.97 23.39 0.18
N LYS A 5 32.43 22.98 -0.98
CA LYS A 5 32.49 23.78 -2.20
C LYS A 5 31.32 24.77 -2.23
N LYS A 6 31.47 25.90 -2.95
CA LYS A 6 30.37 26.87 -3.13
C LYS A 6 29.10 26.24 -3.72
N LEU A 7 29.27 25.25 -4.61
CA LEU A 7 28.16 24.47 -5.19
C LEU A 7 27.39 23.68 -4.12
N ASP A 8 28.11 23.05 -3.19
CA ASP A 8 27.48 22.28 -2.10
C ASP A 8 26.61 23.19 -1.22
N ILE A 9 27.08 24.41 -0.92
CA ILE A 9 26.36 25.42 -0.13
C ILE A 9 25.12 25.91 -0.89
N PHE A 10 25.26 26.19 -2.19
CA PHE A 10 24.16 26.67 -3.03
C PHE A 10 23.01 25.64 -3.06
N ILE A 11 23.32 24.38 -3.36
CA ILE A 11 22.34 23.29 -3.41
C ILE A 11 21.74 23.06 -2.01
N ALA A 12 22.56 23.06 -0.95
CA ALA A 12 22.09 22.89 0.42
C ALA A 12 21.13 24.01 0.86
N LYS A 13 21.38 25.26 0.46
CA LYS A 13 20.49 26.40 0.78
C LYS A 13 19.13 26.25 0.10
N GLN A 14 19.12 25.89 -1.18
CA GLN A 14 17.88 25.68 -1.94
C GLN A 14 17.10 24.49 -1.38
N PHE A 15 17.76 23.36 -1.15
CA PHE A 15 17.17 22.18 -0.53
C PHE A 15 16.64 22.47 0.87
N GLY A 16 17.42 23.15 1.73
CA GLY A 16 17.03 23.41 3.12
C GLY A 16 15.76 24.25 3.25
N MET A 17 15.59 25.26 2.38
CA MET A 17 14.36 26.07 2.34
C MET A 17 13.16 25.25 1.89
N LEU A 18 13.31 24.43 0.84
CA LEU A 18 12.28 23.52 0.35
C LEU A 18 11.94 22.43 1.38
N PHE A 19 12.95 21.89 2.05
CA PHE A 19 12.82 20.88 3.09
C PHE A 19 12.04 21.42 4.28
N ALA A 20 12.35 22.60 4.79
CA ALA A 20 11.59 23.19 5.90
C ALA A 20 10.11 23.39 5.53
N GLY A 21 9.82 23.96 4.36
CA GLY A 21 8.44 24.15 3.89
C GLY A 21 7.69 22.83 3.72
N THR A 22 8.29 21.87 3.00
CA THR A 22 7.68 20.55 2.80
C THR A 22 7.54 19.77 4.11
N PHE A 23 8.47 19.89 5.05
CA PHE A 23 8.39 19.27 6.37
C PHE A 23 7.19 19.76 7.17
N PHE A 24 7.03 21.08 7.33
CA PHE A 24 5.89 21.62 8.08
C PHE A 24 4.54 21.34 7.40
N ILE A 25 4.48 21.41 6.06
CA ILE A 25 3.27 21.02 5.31
C ILE A 25 2.95 19.54 5.54
N SER A 26 3.94 18.66 5.43
CA SER A 26 3.77 17.21 5.63
C SER A 26 3.34 16.89 7.06
N LEU A 27 3.98 17.53 8.04
CA LEU A 27 3.66 17.37 9.45
C LEU A 27 2.22 17.82 9.72
N PHE A 28 1.81 18.96 9.19
CA PHE A 28 0.45 19.47 9.33
C PHE A 28 -0.58 18.54 8.69
N VAL A 29 -0.32 18.04 7.46
CA VAL A 29 -1.23 17.11 6.78
C VAL A 29 -1.38 15.80 7.57
N LEU A 30 -0.27 15.22 8.05
CA LEU A 30 -0.31 14.01 8.88
C LEU A 30 -1.04 14.27 10.21
N MET A 31 -0.80 15.40 10.85
CA MET A 31 -1.47 15.79 12.08
C MET A 31 -2.99 15.91 11.87
N MET A 32 -3.43 16.56 10.79
CA MET A 32 -4.86 16.65 10.43
C MET A 32 -5.46 15.28 10.13
N GLN A 33 -4.73 14.40 9.43
CA GLN A 33 -5.18 13.03 9.18
C GLN A 33 -5.38 12.25 10.49
N PHE A 34 -4.45 12.38 11.44
CA PHE A 34 -4.55 11.71 12.74
C PHE A 34 -5.57 12.35 13.67
N LEU A 35 -5.80 13.66 13.57
CA LEU A 35 -6.80 14.36 14.38
C LEU A 35 -8.19 13.76 14.18
N TRP A 36 -8.56 13.42 12.93
CA TRP A 36 -9.83 12.75 12.62
C TRP A 36 -10.09 11.50 13.43
N ARG A 37 -9.05 10.74 13.80
CA ARG A 37 -9.19 9.54 14.63
C ARG A 37 -9.56 9.83 16.09
N TYR A 38 -9.26 11.04 16.57
CA TYR A 38 -9.47 11.47 17.95
C TYR A 38 -10.51 12.59 18.06
N VAL A 39 -11.25 12.88 16.99
CA VAL A 39 -12.28 13.94 16.99
C VAL A 39 -13.30 13.71 18.09
N ASP A 40 -13.79 12.48 18.23
CA ASP A 40 -14.80 12.13 19.25
C ASP A 40 -14.25 12.24 20.68
N ASP A 41 -12.94 12.05 20.85
CA ASP A 41 -12.23 12.23 22.12
C ASP A 41 -11.98 13.71 22.46
N LEU A 42 -12.13 14.63 21.50
CA LEU A 42 -11.81 16.05 21.64
C LEU A 42 -13.05 16.97 21.64
N ILE A 43 -14.04 16.68 20.79
CA ILE A 43 -15.22 17.51 20.60
C ILE A 43 -16.23 17.26 21.72
N GLY A 44 -16.82 18.33 22.26
CA GLY A 44 -17.92 18.24 23.22
C GLY A 44 -17.50 17.95 24.66
N LYS A 45 -16.22 17.68 24.95
CA LYS A 45 -15.74 17.32 26.31
C LYS A 45 -15.29 18.51 27.18
N GLY A 46 -15.50 19.76 26.74
CA GLY A 46 -15.15 20.96 27.53
C GLY A 46 -13.65 21.08 27.87
N LEU A 47 -12.77 20.57 27.00
CA LEU A 47 -11.32 20.56 27.23
C LEU A 47 -10.76 21.98 27.33
N SER A 48 -9.85 22.20 28.30
CA SER A 48 -9.14 23.48 28.39
C SER A 48 -8.20 23.67 27.19
N MET A 49 -8.00 24.93 26.80
CA MET A 49 -7.08 25.28 25.70
C MET A 49 -5.65 24.76 25.94
N GLU A 50 -5.24 24.67 27.21
CA GLU A 50 -3.95 24.10 27.60
C GLU A 50 -3.84 22.61 27.28
N VAL A 51 -4.88 21.81 27.59
CA VAL A 51 -4.91 20.37 27.29
C VAL A 51 -4.87 20.13 25.78
N LEU A 52 -5.61 20.94 25.00
CA LEU A 52 -5.55 20.91 23.55
C LEU A 52 -4.14 21.26 23.04
N GLY A 53 -3.50 22.29 23.59
CA GLY A 53 -2.12 22.66 23.25
C GLY A 53 -1.13 21.53 23.51
N GLN A 54 -1.21 20.86 24.66
CA GLN A 54 -0.39 19.69 25.01
C GLN A 54 -0.65 18.52 24.07
N PHE A 55 -1.91 18.27 23.71
CA PHE A 55 -2.30 17.23 22.74
C PHE A 55 -1.62 17.45 21.38
N PHE A 56 -1.75 18.66 20.82
CA PHE A 56 -1.11 19.01 19.54
C PHE A 56 0.42 18.95 19.61
N TRP A 57 1.00 19.35 20.74
CA TRP A 57 2.44 19.27 20.96
C TRP A 57 2.96 17.83 20.91
N TYR A 58 2.39 16.93 21.73
CA TYR A 58 2.81 15.53 21.75
C TYR A 58 2.50 14.81 20.44
N MET A 59 1.35 15.10 19.82
CA MET A 59 1.01 14.56 18.50
C MET A 59 2.04 14.99 17.45
N SER A 60 2.44 16.26 17.43
CA SER A 60 3.45 16.76 16.51
C SER A 60 4.78 16.00 16.66
N LEU A 61 5.27 15.85 17.89
CA LEU A 61 6.52 15.12 18.18
C LEU A 61 6.46 13.66 17.73
N MET A 62 5.32 13.00 17.89
CA MET A 62 5.10 11.61 17.46
C MET A 62 5.09 11.46 15.94
N MET A 63 4.66 12.49 15.20
CA MET A 63 4.55 12.47 13.74
C MET A 63 5.83 12.91 13.01
N VAL A 64 6.77 13.57 13.68
CA VAL A 64 8.04 14.01 13.07
C VAL A 64 8.76 12.89 12.31
N PRO A 65 8.97 11.68 12.87
CA PRO A 65 9.66 10.60 12.15
C PRO A 65 8.99 10.16 10.85
N GLN A 66 7.67 10.28 10.76
CA GLN A 66 6.89 9.94 9.56
C GLN A 66 6.91 11.08 8.54
N ALA A 67 6.93 12.33 9.00
CA ALA A 67 6.99 13.52 8.15
C ALA A 67 8.37 13.69 7.49
N LEU A 68 9.46 13.31 8.16
CA LEU A 68 10.83 13.50 7.67
C LEU A 68 11.12 12.81 6.32
N PRO A 69 10.82 11.50 6.12
CA PRO A 69 11.00 10.86 4.83
C PRO A 69 10.22 11.55 3.71
N LEU A 70 8.96 11.89 3.96
CA LEU A 70 8.07 12.50 2.97
C LEU A 70 8.60 13.89 2.56
N ALA A 71 9.06 14.68 3.54
CA ALA A 71 9.69 15.97 3.32
C ALA A 71 10.99 15.85 2.49
N ILE A 72 11.88 14.89 2.81
CA ILE A 72 13.12 14.66 2.05
C ILE A 72 12.80 14.26 0.61
N LEU A 73 11.84 13.36 0.40
CA LEU A 73 11.47 12.90 -0.94
C LEU A 73 10.99 14.08 -1.81
N LEU A 74 10.06 14.88 -1.29
CA LEU A 74 9.52 16.04 -2.00
C LEU A 74 10.57 17.12 -2.23
N SER A 75 11.28 17.53 -1.18
CA SER A 75 12.27 18.62 -1.27
C SER A 75 13.45 18.26 -2.19
N SER A 76 13.95 17.02 -2.16
CA SER A 76 15.04 16.58 -3.03
C SER A 76 14.60 16.54 -4.49
N LEU A 77 13.39 16.05 -4.77
CA LEU A 77 12.85 15.96 -6.11
C LEU A 77 12.57 17.35 -6.68
N ILE A 78 11.95 18.26 -5.90
CA ILE A 78 11.70 19.64 -6.32
C ILE A 78 13.02 20.41 -6.49
N ALA A 79 13.98 20.26 -5.58
CA ALA A 79 15.27 20.97 -5.68
C ALA A 79 16.01 20.60 -6.97
N TYR A 80 16.19 19.31 -7.27
CA TYR A 80 16.86 18.90 -8.51
C TYR A 80 16.01 19.08 -9.76
N GLY A 81 14.67 19.03 -9.64
CA GLY A 81 13.75 19.39 -10.72
C GLY A 81 13.91 20.86 -11.12
N ASN A 82 13.92 21.77 -10.16
CA ASN A 82 14.12 23.20 -10.40
C ASN A 82 15.50 23.49 -11.01
N LEU A 83 16.56 22.85 -10.51
CA LEU A 83 17.92 22.94 -11.10
C LEU A 83 17.96 22.39 -12.54
N GLY A 84 17.15 21.37 -12.84
CA GLY A 84 17.01 20.83 -14.18
C GLY A 84 16.27 21.79 -15.12
N GLU A 85 15.20 22.42 -14.63
CA GLU A 85 14.36 23.36 -15.38
C GLU A 85 15.09 24.68 -15.67
N SER A 86 15.81 25.24 -14.70
CA SER A 86 16.63 26.45 -14.89
C SER A 86 17.91 26.21 -15.70
N SER A 87 18.12 25.00 -16.21
CA SER A 87 19.34 24.57 -16.92
C SER A 87 20.63 24.68 -16.11
N GLU A 88 20.56 24.93 -14.81
CA GLU A 88 21.71 24.97 -13.89
C GLU A 88 22.37 23.58 -13.77
N LEU A 89 21.56 22.52 -13.70
CA LEU A 89 22.07 21.15 -13.64
C LEU A 89 22.82 20.76 -14.93
N THR A 90 22.36 21.25 -16.07
CA THR A 90 23.03 21.06 -17.37
C THR A 90 24.36 21.80 -17.39
N ALA A 91 24.41 23.04 -16.89
CA ALA A 91 25.66 23.81 -16.78
C ALA A 91 26.68 23.12 -15.86
N ILE A 92 26.25 22.57 -14.71
CA ILE A 92 27.09 21.81 -13.77
C ILE A 92 27.71 20.59 -14.47
N LYS A 93 26.89 19.82 -15.21
CA LYS A 93 27.35 18.64 -15.96
C LYS A 93 28.34 19.02 -17.08
N SER A 94 28.07 20.09 -17.82
CA SER A 94 28.97 20.60 -18.86
C SER A 94 30.32 21.10 -18.32
N ALA A 95 30.37 21.54 -17.06
CA ALA A 95 31.62 21.89 -16.37
C ALA A 95 32.43 20.65 -15.90
N GLY A 96 32.04 19.43 -16.29
CA GLY A 96 32.73 18.19 -15.95
C GLY A 96 32.39 17.62 -14.57
N ILE A 97 31.41 18.19 -13.86
CA ILE A 97 30.98 17.72 -12.55
C ILE A 97 29.91 16.64 -12.73
N SER A 98 30.24 15.40 -12.34
CA SER A 98 29.28 14.28 -12.37
C SER A 98 28.06 14.55 -11.47
N LEU A 99 26.92 13.90 -11.77
CA LEU A 99 25.69 14.07 -10.98
C LEU A 99 25.88 13.63 -9.51
N ILE A 100 26.63 12.55 -9.26
CA ILE A 100 26.86 12.07 -7.89
C ILE A 100 27.69 13.07 -7.07
N GLN A 101 28.57 13.85 -7.71
CA GLN A 101 29.34 14.88 -7.03
C GLN A 101 28.47 16.07 -6.62
N SER A 102 27.42 16.40 -7.38
CA SER A 102 26.47 17.45 -6.98
C SER A 102 25.55 17.00 -5.83
N PHE A 103 25.37 15.68 -5.64
CA PHE A 103 24.58 15.11 -4.53
C PHE A 103 25.32 15.08 -3.20
N ARG A 104 26.66 15.13 -3.21
CA ARG A 104 27.52 14.90 -2.04
C ARG A 104 27.12 15.74 -0.82
N GLY A 105 26.86 17.03 -1.00
CA GLY A 105 26.42 17.91 0.10
C GLY A 105 25.09 17.47 0.71
N LEU A 106 24.11 17.09 -0.13
CA LEU A 106 22.81 16.64 0.33
C LEU A 106 22.80 15.22 0.89
N ILE A 107 23.72 14.34 0.47
CA ILE A 107 23.92 13.02 1.08
C ILE A 107 24.29 13.20 2.56
N VAL A 108 25.22 14.11 2.88
CA VAL A 108 25.62 14.41 4.26
C VAL A 108 24.43 14.94 5.06
N ILE A 109 23.66 15.89 4.49
CA ILE A 109 22.45 16.41 5.14
C ILE A 109 21.41 15.30 5.37
N SER A 110 21.20 14.42 4.41
CA SER A 110 20.23 13.32 4.51
C SER A 110 20.64 12.31 5.59
N VAL A 111 21.94 12.03 5.75
CA VAL A 111 22.46 11.20 6.84
C VAL A 111 22.26 11.88 8.20
N ILE A 112 22.47 13.20 8.29
CA ILE A 112 22.18 13.96 9.52
C ILE A 112 20.69 13.89 9.85
N ILE A 113 19.81 14.06 8.87
CA ILE A 113 18.36 13.95 9.08
C ILE A 113 17.96 12.52 9.48
N ALA A 114 18.58 11.49 8.90
CA ALA A 114 18.36 10.10 9.32
C ALA A 114 18.79 9.87 10.78
N GLY A 115 19.94 10.42 11.19
CA GLY A 115 20.39 10.40 12.59
C GLY A 115 19.43 11.15 13.52
N ALA A 116 18.95 12.31 13.11
CA ALA A 116 17.93 13.05 13.85
C ALA A 116 16.62 12.26 13.96
N SER A 117 16.15 11.63 12.87
CA SER A 117 14.98 10.75 12.87
C SER A 117 15.16 9.59 13.85
N PHE A 118 16.34 8.97 13.89
CA PHE A 118 16.63 7.90 14.83
C PHE A 118 16.58 8.39 16.28
N TYR A 119 17.20 9.53 16.57
CA TYR A 119 17.14 10.14 17.89
C TYR A 119 15.70 10.47 18.31
N PHE A 120 14.91 11.04 17.41
CA PHE A 120 13.49 11.28 17.65
C PHE A 120 12.76 9.97 17.97
N GLN A 121 12.92 8.92 17.16
CA GLN A 121 12.24 7.64 17.39
C GLN A 121 12.72 6.88 18.62
N ASN A 122 13.97 7.07 19.04
CA ASN A 122 14.53 6.35 20.18
C ASN A 122 14.25 7.05 21.52
N ASN A 123 14.21 8.38 21.55
CA ASN A 123 14.13 9.16 22.78
C ASN A 123 12.83 9.98 22.87
N ILE A 124 12.57 10.83 21.87
CA ILE A 124 11.46 11.81 21.93
C ILE A 124 10.10 11.16 21.66
N GLY A 125 10.02 10.31 20.63
CA GLY A 125 8.81 9.60 20.21
C GLY A 125 8.22 8.72 21.31
N PRO A 126 9.02 7.88 21.99
CA PRO A 126 8.57 7.10 23.14
C PRO A 126 7.98 7.94 24.28
N MET A 127 8.66 9.05 24.62
CA MET A 127 8.18 10.00 25.61
C MET A 127 6.85 10.66 25.18
N ALA A 128 6.77 11.10 23.92
CA ALA A 128 5.57 11.71 23.36
C ALA A 128 4.40 10.71 23.32
N GLN A 129 4.65 9.46 22.92
CA GLN A 129 3.65 8.38 22.90
C GLN A 129 3.13 8.08 24.31
N LYS A 130 4.03 8.03 25.30
CA LYS A 130 3.66 7.81 26.71
C LYS A 130 2.76 8.93 27.22
N ASN A 131 3.19 10.19 27.06
CA ASN A 131 2.44 11.35 27.55
C ASN A 131 1.12 11.52 26.79
N MET A 132 1.09 11.22 25.49
CA MET A 132 -0.12 11.21 24.68
C MET A 132 -1.12 10.17 25.17
N ALA A 133 -0.65 8.96 25.49
CA ALA A 133 -1.51 7.91 26.03
C ALA A 133 -2.07 8.29 27.41
N GLN A 134 -1.25 8.86 28.29
CA GLN A 134 -1.71 9.38 29.57
C GLN A 134 -2.75 10.48 29.40
N LEU A 135 -2.51 11.44 28.49
CA LEU A 135 -3.43 12.54 28.22
C LEU A 135 -4.77 12.03 27.69
N LEU A 136 -4.76 11.08 26.75
CA LEU A 136 -5.97 10.46 26.20
C LEU A 136 -6.80 9.75 27.28
N ILE A 137 -6.15 8.98 28.16
CA ILE A 137 -6.82 8.32 29.28
C ILE A 137 -7.44 9.36 30.19
N SER A 138 -6.67 10.37 30.63
CA SER A 138 -7.19 11.45 31.47
C SER A 138 -8.34 12.24 30.82
N MET A 139 -8.33 12.42 29.49
CA MET A 139 -9.43 13.08 28.76
C MET A 139 -10.71 12.24 28.75
N ARG A 140 -10.60 10.90 28.68
CA ARG A 140 -11.77 10.01 28.78
C ARG A 140 -12.37 10.02 30.18
N HIS A 141 -11.55 9.97 31.23
CA HIS A 141 -12.05 9.93 32.61
C HIS A 141 -12.59 11.28 33.11
N LYS A 142 -12.22 12.41 32.50
CA LYS A 142 -12.59 13.75 33.00
C LYS A 142 -14.06 14.14 32.78
N SER A 143 -14.81 13.47 31.90
CA SER A 143 -16.21 13.86 31.61
C SER A 143 -17.13 12.70 31.18
N PRO A 144 -17.36 11.68 32.03
CA PRO A 144 -18.33 10.60 31.74
C PRO A 144 -19.78 11.11 31.63
N GLU A 145 -20.13 12.23 32.29
CA GLU A 145 -21.45 12.88 32.23
C GLU A 145 -21.84 13.35 30.82
N LEU A 146 -20.84 13.68 30.00
CA LEU A 146 -21.02 14.19 28.65
C LEU A 146 -21.12 13.09 27.60
N GLU A 147 -20.70 11.86 27.93
CA GLU A 147 -20.48 10.77 26.97
C GLU A 147 -21.64 9.78 26.84
N ILE A 148 -22.71 9.91 27.65
CA ILE A 148 -23.91 9.05 27.50
C ILE A 148 -24.58 9.37 26.16
N PRO A 149 -24.57 8.44 25.18
CA PRO A 149 -25.25 8.62 23.90
C PRO A 149 -26.78 8.55 24.07
N GLU A 150 -27.51 9.33 23.28
CA GLU A 150 -28.97 9.24 23.21
C GLU A 150 -29.37 8.00 22.38
N GLY A 151 -30.34 7.22 22.88
CA GLY A 151 -30.91 6.07 22.18
C GLY A 151 -30.03 4.83 22.09
N VAL A 152 -28.92 4.76 22.84
CA VAL A 152 -28.01 3.61 22.90
C VAL A 152 -27.67 3.30 24.36
N PHE A 153 -27.45 2.02 24.68
CA PHE A 153 -26.94 1.61 25.99
C PHE A 153 -25.47 2.01 26.15
N TYR A 154 -25.18 2.77 27.22
CA TYR A 154 -23.84 3.15 27.66
C TYR A 154 -23.31 2.15 28.68
N ASP A 155 -22.15 1.54 28.41
CA ASP A 155 -21.47 0.56 29.25
C ASP A 155 -20.19 1.11 29.91
N GLY A 156 -20.01 2.45 29.90
CA GLY A 156 -18.80 3.09 30.44
C GLY A 156 -18.73 3.19 31.96
N ILE A 157 -19.79 2.81 32.69
CA ILE A 157 -19.81 2.77 34.16
C ILE A 157 -19.67 1.30 34.60
N PRO A 158 -18.70 0.98 35.48
CA PRO A 158 -18.55 -0.39 35.98
C PRO A 158 -19.86 -0.95 36.55
N GLN A 159 -20.19 -2.20 36.18
CA GLN A 159 -21.34 -2.95 36.70
C GLN A 159 -22.72 -2.29 36.42
N THR A 160 -22.76 -1.28 35.53
CA THR A 160 -23.98 -0.50 35.24
C THR A 160 -24.06 -0.11 33.77
N ASN A 161 -25.09 -0.61 33.09
CA ASN A 161 -25.46 -0.17 31.74
C ASN A 161 -26.57 0.87 31.83
N LEU A 162 -26.40 2.02 31.18
CA LEU A 162 -27.34 3.13 31.24
C LEU A 162 -27.90 3.43 29.84
N TYR A 163 -29.22 3.46 29.70
CA TYR A 163 -29.90 3.90 28.50
C TYR A 163 -30.66 5.20 28.78
N VAL A 164 -30.53 6.15 27.86
CA VAL A 164 -31.21 7.45 27.93
C VAL A 164 -31.83 7.75 26.56
N GLU A 165 -33.12 8.03 26.52
CA GLU A 165 -33.79 8.35 25.24
C GLU A 165 -33.46 9.77 24.77
N ARG A 166 -33.45 10.73 25.68
CA ARG A 166 -33.19 12.14 25.36
C ARG A 166 -32.41 12.82 26.48
N LYS A 167 -31.45 13.67 26.11
CA LYS A 167 -30.61 14.44 27.02
C LYS A 167 -30.72 15.93 26.70
N ASP A 168 -30.79 16.75 27.74
CA ASP A 168 -30.66 18.20 27.60
C ASP A 168 -29.21 18.62 27.93
N MET A 169 -28.48 19.05 26.89
CA MET A 169 -27.09 19.49 26.98
C MET A 169 -26.90 20.77 27.81
N LYS A 170 -27.95 21.57 28.06
CA LYS A 170 -27.83 22.82 28.83
C LYS A 170 -28.04 22.62 30.32
N SER A 171 -28.94 21.71 30.69
CA SER A 171 -29.32 21.46 32.08
C SER A 171 -28.69 20.19 32.67
N GLY A 172 -28.18 19.28 31.83
CA GLY A 172 -27.63 17.99 32.26
C GLY A 172 -28.71 16.96 32.63
N HIS A 173 -29.99 17.28 32.40
CA HIS A 173 -31.10 16.36 32.63
C HIS A 173 -31.18 15.29 31.54
N LEU A 174 -31.38 14.06 32.00
CA LEU A 174 -31.59 12.86 31.21
C LEU A 174 -33.08 12.48 31.34
N TYR A 175 -33.71 12.09 30.24
CA TYR A 175 -35.13 11.72 30.19
C TYR A 175 -35.30 10.29 29.69
N ASN A 176 -36.30 9.60 30.24
CA ASN A 176 -36.61 8.19 29.98
C ASN A 176 -35.35 7.33 30.13
N ILE A 177 -34.96 7.15 31.39
CA ILE A 177 -33.74 6.46 31.78
C ILE A 177 -34.06 5.01 32.10
N MET A 178 -33.27 4.10 31.57
CA MET A 178 -33.24 2.71 31.97
C MET A 178 -31.83 2.35 32.44
N VAL A 179 -31.71 1.98 33.70
CA VAL A 179 -30.45 1.54 34.31
C VAL A 179 -30.52 0.02 34.49
N TYR A 180 -29.55 -0.69 33.94
CA TYR A 180 -29.39 -2.11 34.14
C TYR A 180 -28.12 -2.34 34.95
N ARG A 181 -28.27 -2.88 36.16
CA ARG A 181 -27.16 -3.19 37.06
C ARG A 181 -26.91 -4.68 37.03
N MET A 182 -25.73 -5.06 36.58
CA MET A 182 -25.20 -6.41 36.72
C MET A 182 -24.12 -6.32 37.77
N THR A 183 -24.43 -6.77 38.98
CA THR A 183 -23.42 -7.05 40.01
C THR A 183 -22.82 -8.44 39.70
N ASP A 184 -21.61 -8.77 40.18
CA ASP A 184 -20.86 -10.00 39.85
C ASP A 184 -21.62 -11.34 40.06
N SER A 185 -22.83 -11.33 40.62
CA SER A 185 -23.76 -12.47 40.72
C SER A 185 -25.00 -12.28 39.84
N TYR A 186 -25.34 -13.31 39.05
CA TYR A 186 -26.58 -13.37 38.24
C TYR A 186 -27.86 -13.15 39.08
N GLU A 187 -27.78 -13.44 40.38
CA GLU A 187 -28.90 -13.33 41.32
C GLU A 187 -29.15 -11.89 41.79
N ASP A 188 -28.18 -10.98 41.62
CA ASP A 188 -28.26 -9.58 42.10
C ASP A 188 -28.42 -8.59 40.90
N GLN A 189 -29.15 -9.00 39.86
CA GLN A 189 -29.50 -8.12 38.74
C GLN A 189 -30.65 -7.19 39.10
N ALA A 190 -30.50 -5.91 38.79
CA ALA A 190 -31.54 -4.90 39.00
C ALA A 190 -31.79 -4.07 37.74
N ILE A 191 -33.05 -3.75 37.48
CA ILE A 191 -33.50 -2.87 36.40
C ILE A 191 -34.20 -1.68 37.03
N ILE A 192 -33.79 -0.47 36.66
CA ILE A 192 -34.36 0.76 37.20
C ILE A 192 -34.87 1.58 36.03
N LEU A 193 -36.14 1.93 36.05
CA LEU A 193 -36.80 2.79 35.08
C LEU A 193 -37.11 4.12 35.75
N ALA A 194 -36.83 5.24 35.09
CA ALA A 194 -37.15 6.56 35.62
C ALA A 194 -37.51 7.54 34.50
N ASP A 195 -38.48 8.41 34.76
CA ASP A 195 -38.92 9.43 33.80
C ASP A 195 -37.82 10.47 33.55
N SER A 196 -37.08 10.85 34.60
CA SER A 196 -35.98 11.79 34.50
C SER A 196 -34.88 11.52 35.51
N GLY A 197 -33.69 12.05 35.23
CA GLY A 197 -32.53 11.88 36.08
C GLY A 197 -31.40 12.83 35.72
N MET A 198 -30.38 12.84 36.57
CA MET A 198 -29.18 13.67 36.42
C MET A 198 -28.01 12.89 36.99
N LEU A 199 -26.94 12.80 36.21
CA LEU A 199 -25.69 12.17 36.63
C LEU A 199 -24.71 13.27 37.03
N GLN A 200 -24.15 13.18 38.23
CA GLN A 200 -23.19 14.16 38.75
C GLN A 200 -21.99 13.45 39.36
N SER A 201 -20.80 13.94 39.08
CA SER A 201 -19.57 13.47 39.72
C SER A 201 -19.43 14.10 41.10
N THR A 202 -19.01 13.30 42.07
CA THR A 202 -18.67 13.77 43.42
C THR A 202 -17.47 14.71 43.36
N ALA A 203 -17.33 15.65 44.31
CA ALA A 203 -16.18 16.57 44.35
C ALA A 203 -14.81 15.87 44.32
N GLU A 204 -14.74 14.65 44.87
CA GLU A 204 -13.54 13.79 44.87
C GLU A 204 -13.35 12.97 43.59
N LYS A 205 -14.31 12.97 42.66
CA LYS A 205 -14.32 12.22 41.38
C LYS A 205 -14.21 10.68 41.47
N LYS A 206 -14.46 10.13 42.66
CA LYS A 206 -14.43 8.67 42.94
C LYS A 206 -15.78 7.97 42.86
N HIS A 207 -16.86 8.76 42.80
CA HIS A 207 -18.22 8.24 42.68
C HIS A 207 -19.04 9.12 41.75
N LEU A 208 -19.89 8.49 40.95
CA LEU A 208 -20.94 9.14 40.18
C LEU A 208 -22.26 9.00 40.95
N VAL A 209 -22.91 10.12 41.22
CA VAL A 209 -24.22 10.18 41.85
C VAL A 209 -25.27 10.30 40.75
N LEU A 210 -26.05 9.24 40.56
CA LEU A 210 -27.19 9.22 39.66
C LEU A 210 -28.45 9.55 40.46
N ASN A 211 -28.95 10.76 40.26
CA ASN A 211 -30.23 11.21 40.79
C ASN A 211 -31.33 10.82 39.81
N LEU A 212 -32.33 10.08 40.27
CA LEU A 212 -33.49 9.64 39.49
C LEU A 212 -34.77 10.20 40.11
N TRP A 213 -35.72 10.58 39.27
CA TRP A 213 -37.03 11.09 39.65
C TRP A 213 -38.13 10.29 38.96
N SER A 214 -39.18 9.99 39.72
CA SER A 214 -40.37 9.23 39.29
C SER A 214 -40.01 7.95 38.56
N GLY A 215 -39.75 6.88 39.32
CA GLY A 215 -39.28 5.62 38.75
C GLY A 215 -39.69 4.36 39.50
N GLU A 216 -39.38 3.24 38.88
CA GLU A 216 -39.57 1.90 39.41
C GLU A 216 -38.25 1.13 39.41
N TRP A 217 -37.93 0.50 40.53
CA TRP A 217 -36.78 -0.38 40.69
C TRP A 217 -37.27 -1.82 40.78
N PHE A 218 -36.76 -2.66 39.90
CA PHE A 218 -36.99 -4.09 39.86
C PHE A 218 -35.72 -4.83 40.21
N GLU A 219 -35.79 -5.76 41.16
CA GLU A 219 -34.67 -6.64 41.49
C GLU A 219 -35.17 -8.06 41.72
N ASN A 220 -34.33 -9.03 41.39
CA ASN A 220 -34.60 -10.42 41.72
C ASN A 220 -34.31 -10.64 43.20
N MET A 221 -35.21 -11.34 43.91
CA MET A 221 -34.91 -11.75 45.29
C MET A 221 -34.11 -13.05 45.24
N ARG A 222 -33.06 -13.13 46.07
CA ARG A 222 -32.25 -14.35 46.22
C ARG A 222 -33.16 -15.53 46.53
N SER A 223 -33.16 -16.55 45.65
CA SER A 223 -33.82 -17.81 45.93
C SER A 223 -33.02 -18.53 47.00
N GLN A 224 -33.37 -18.32 48.26
CA GLN A 224 -32.94 -19.20 49.32
C GLN A 224 -33.57 -20.57 49.01
N GLU A 225 -32.72 -21.57 48.76
CA GLU A 225 -33.05 -22.93 48.37
C GLU A 225 -34.32 -23.46 49.06
N MET A 226 -35.47 -23.45 48.36
CA MET A 226 -36.53 -24.45 48.52
C MET A 226 -37.60 -24.26 47.44
N GLY A 227 -37.60 -25.16 46.44
CA GLY A 227 -38.76 -25.39 45.58
C GLY A 227 -38.53 -25.11 44.10
N ASN A 228 -38.71 -26.16 43.29
CA ASN A 228 -38.83 -26.19 41.83
C ASN A 228 -40.05 -25.35 41.35
N SER A 229 -40.03 -24.04 41.57
CA SER A 229 -41.04 -23.10 41.06
C SER A 229 -40.38 -22.23 40.01
N ALA A 230 -40.89 -22.28 38.77
CA ALA A 230 -40.36 -21.57 37.61
C ALA A 230 -40.47 -20.03 37.67
N SER A 231 -40.79 -19.46 38.83
CA SER A 231 -41.00 -18.03 39.06
C SER A 231 -40.03 -17.53 40.14
N VAL A 232 -38.94 -16.88 39.71
CA VAL A 232 -38.07 -16.13 40.63
C VAL A 232 -38.89 -14.97 41.19
N PRO A 233 -39.09 -14.89 42.52
CA PRO A 233 -39.83 -13.78 43.09
C PRO A 233 -39.01 -12.50 42.93
N TYR A 234 -39.67 -11.42 42.48
CA TYR A 234 -39.03 -10.12 42.26
C TYR A 234 -39.57 -9.09 43.24
N ARG A 235 -38.74 -8.14 43.63
CA ARG A 235 -39.14 -6.96 44.40
C ARG A 235 -39.29 -5.79 43.44
N ARG A 236 -40.44 -5.12 43.49
CA ARG A 236 -40.69 -3.85 42.81
C ARG A 236 -40.82 -2.73 43.84
N GLU A 237 -39.99 -1.71 43.72
CA GLU A 237 -40.03 -0.50 44.53
C GLU A 237 -40.36 0.70 43.63
N THR A 238 -41.45 1.41 43.93
CA THR A 238 -41.81 2.67 43.26
C THR A 238 -41.29 3.84 44.08
N PHE A 239 -40.54 4.76 43.47
CA PHE A 239 -39.91 5.88 44.15
C PHE A 239 -40.21 7.22 43.46
N ALA A 240 -40.39 8.28 44.27
CA ALA A 240 -40.51 9.65 43.78
C ALA A 240 -39.13 10.26 43.47
N HIS A 241 -38.15 9.98 44.33
CA HIS A 241 -36.77 10.41 44.14
C HIS A 241 -35.81 9.38 44.73
N LYS A 242 -34.75 9.03 44.00
CA LYS A 242 -33.75 8.06 44.41
C LYS A 242 -32.36 8.54 43.98
N HIS A 243 -31.39 8.48 44.88
CA HIS A 243 -30.00 8.75 44.58
C HIS A 243 -29.22 7.42 44.62
N ILE A 244 -28.43 7.18 43.58
CA ILE A 244 -27.61 5.98 43.45
C ILE A 244 -26.17 6.43 43.35
N VAL A 245 -25.34 5.94 44.26
CA VAL A 245 -23.89 6.17 44.21
C VAL A 245 -23.29 4.99 43.44
N LEU A 246 -22.68 5.31 42.31
CA LEU A 246 -21.97 4.36 41.46
C LEU A 246 -20.48 4.58 41.69
N ASP A 247 -19.77 3.51 42.05
CA ASP A 247 -18.32 3.56 42.16
C ASP A 247 -17.72 3.84 40.79
N PHE A 248 -16.95 4.92 40.70
CA PHE A 248 -16.34 5.36 39.47
C PHE A 248 -14.97 5.94 39.79
N ASP A 249 -13.93 5.19 39.48
CA ASP A 249 -12.58 5.69 39.66
C ASP A 249 -12.14 6.45 38.42
N GLY A 250 -12.27 7.78 38.47
CA GLY A 250 -11.80 8.68 37.42
C GLY A 250 -10.32 9.04 37.51
N ASP A 251 -9.61 8.54 38.52
CA ASP A 251 -8.17 8.78 38.67
C ASP A 251 -7.34 7.83 37.81
N PHE A 252 -6.16 8.29 37.43
CA PHE A 252 -5.20 7.48 36.68
C PHE A 252 -4.79 6.27 37.49
N ASN A 253 -5.22 5.08 37.06
CA ASN A 253 -5.04 3.87 37.83
C ASN A 253 -3.77 3.10 37.45
N LEU A 254 -3.32 2.24 38.36
CA LEU A 254 -2.18 1.34 38.13
C LEU A 254 -2.39 0.49 36.87
N THR A 255 -3.62 0.10 36.56
CA THR A 255 -3.98 -0.63 35.33
C THR A 255 -3.66 0.18 34.07
N ASP A 256 -3.99 1.48 34.04
CA ASP A 256 -3.67 2.37 32.92
C ASP A 256 -2.15 2.55 32.78
N ALA A 257 -1.46 2.70 33.92
CA ALA A 257 -0.01 2.77 33.96
C ALA A 257 0.64 1.51 33.41
N THR A 258 0.13 0.33 33.77
CA THR A 258 0.63 -0.96 33.29
C THR A 258 0.39 -1.12 31.79
N GLY A 259 -0.79 -0.76 31.28
CA GLY A 259 -1.13 -0.78 29.86
C GLY A 259 -0.17 0.08 29.04
N ILE A 260 0.07 1.33 29.46
CA ILE A 260 1.03 2.23 28.80
C ILE A 260 2.46 1.69 28.87
N SER A 261 2.85 1.13 30.02
CA SER A 261 4.19 0.58 30.21
C SER A 261 4.44 -0.69 29.41
N SER A 262 3.39 -1.44 29.08
CA SER A 262 3.47 -2.68 28.29
C SER A 262 3.60 -2.39 26.78
N ASP A 263 3.10 -1.25 26.32
CA ASP A 263 3.13 -0.85 24.91
C ASP A 263 4.57 -0.64 24.43
N ALA A 264 4.98 -1.38 23.39
CA ALA A 264 6.32 -1.30 22.81
C ALA A 264 6.66 0.11 22.27
N ARG A 265 5.65 0.86 21.82
CA ARG A 265 5.84 2.19 21.20
C ARG A 265 6.28 3.26 22.19
N THR A 266 6.06 3.05 23.49
CA THR A 266 6.41 4.00 24.56
C THR A 266 7.85 3.82 25.06
N LYS A 267 8.63 2.93 24.43
CA LYS A 267 9.94 2.48 24.91
C LYS A 267 11.08 2.88 23.99
N SER A 268 12.25 3.14 24.59
CA SER A 268 13.53 3.25 23.87
C SER A 268 14.03 1.87 23.46
N LEU A 269 15.03 1.83 22.58
CA LEU A 269 15.59 0.58 22.08
C LEU A 269 16.19 -0.30 23.19
N GLU A 270 16.88 0.30 24.16
CA GLU A 270 17.43 -0.39 25.33
C GLU A 270 16.32 -1.05 26.15
N LYS A 271 15.25 -0.29 26.44
CA LYS A 271 14.11 -0.79 27.20
C LYS A 271 13.34 -1.88 26.43
N ILE A 272 13.21 -1.75 25.10
CA ILE A 272 12.60 -2.79 24.26
C ILE A 272 13.38 -4.10 24.34
N SER A 273 14.72 -4.04 24.30
CA SER A 273 15.55 -5.25 24.38
C SER A 273 15.39 -5.94 25.73
N HIS A 274 15.49 -5.17 26.82
CA HIS A 274 15.32 -5.70 28.17
C HIS A 274 13.93 -6.30 28.40
N ASP A 275 12.88 -5.60 27.95
CA ASP A 275 11.50 -6.06 28.10
C ASP A 275 11.23 -7.28 27.23
N LYS A 276 11.82 -7.37 26.03
CA LYS A 276 11.73 -8.56 25.18
C LYS A 276 12.33 -9.78 25.88
N ASP A 277 13.53 -9.67 26.43
CA ASP A 277 14.19 -10.79 27.13
C ASP A 277 13.38 -11.24 28.35
N SER A 278 12.83 -10.28 29.09
CA SER A 278 11.94 -10.55 30.22
C SER A 278 10.66 -11.26 29.79
N LEU A 279 10.02 -10.79 28.71
CA LEU A 279 8.80 -11.40 28.17
C LEU A 279 9.07 -12.82 27.69
N VAL A 280 10.15 -13.04 26.93
CA VAL A 280 10.54 -14.38 26.46
C VAL A 280 10.76 -15.32 27.65
N HIS A 281 11.49 -14.89 28.67
CA HIS A 281 11.72 -15.71 29.86
C HIS A 281 10.42 -16.08 30.60
N VAL A 282 9.49 -15.13 30.73
CA VAL A 282 8.17 -15.38 31.36
C VAL A 282 7.36 -16.37 30.53
N TYR A 283 7.21 -16.15 29.22
CA TYR A 283 6.39 -17.03 28.38
C TYR A 283 7.01 -18.41 28.15
N ASP A 284 8.34 -18.52 28.14
CA ASP A 284 9.03 -19.83 28.16
C ASP A 284 8.74 -20.58 29.47
N SER A 285 8.69 -19.88 30.59
CA SER A 285 8.36 -20.47 31.89
C SER A 285 6.91 -20.92 31.96
N VAL A 286 5.98 -20.12 31.43
CA VAL A 286 4.56 -20.48 31.28
C VAL A 286 4.41 -21.69 30.38
N GLY A 287 5.09 -21.73 29.23
CA GLY A 287 5.06 -22.88 28.32
C GLY A 287 5.59 -24.16 28.96
N LYS A 288 6.68 -24.09 29.73
CA LYS A 288 7.20 -25.23 30.51
C LYS A 288 6.23 -25.69 31.60
N ALA A 289 5.57 -24.75 32.28
CA ALA A 289 4.55 -25.06 33.29
C ALA A 289 3.35 -25.77 32.65
N TYR A 290 2.82 -25.25 31.54
CA TYR A 290 1.73 -25.88 30.79
C TYR A 290 2.13 -27.25 30.25
N TYR A 291 3.35 -27.43 29.78
CA TYR A 291 3.85 -28.73 29.35
C TYR A 291 3.88 -29.74 30.50
N LYS A 292 4.36 -29.33 31.68
CA LYS A 292 4.41 -30.19 32.87
C LYS A 292 3.00 -30.54 33.36
N ASP A 293 2.09 -29.56 33.37
CA ASP A 293 0.69 -29.74 33.73
C ASP A 293 -0.02 -30.72 32.79
N ALA A 294 0.16 -30.54 31.48
CA ALA A 294 -0.32 -31.46 30.45
C ALA A 294 0.25 -32.88 30.62
N GLN A 295 1.53 -33.03 30.95
CA GLN A 295 2.12 -34.35 31.25
C GLN A 295 1.43 -35.02 32.45
N SER A 296 1.19 -34.28 33.53
CA SER A 296 0.53 -34.84 34.72
C SER A 296 -0.95 -35.16 34.51
N LEU A 297 -1.65 -34.36 33.72
CA LEU A 297 -3.09 -34.49 33.50
C LEU A 297 -3.42 -35.56 32.45
N TYR A 298 -2.70 -35.56 31.31
CA TYR A 298 -2.98 -36.46 30.18
C TYR A 298 -2.26 -37.79 30.25
N TYR A 299 -1.07 -37.80 30.85
CA TYR A 299 -0.24 -38.98 30.96
C TYR A 299 0.05 -39.30 32.43
N PRO A 300 -0.99 -39.43 33.28
CA PRO A 300 -0.77 -39.79 34.67
C PRO A 300 -0.10 -41.17 34.69
N VAL A 301 1.14 -41.21 35.16
CA VAL A 301 1.85 -42.48 35.32
C VAL A 301 1.30 -43.12 36.60
N PRO A 302 0.54 -44.22 36.51
CA PRO A 302 0.05 -44.88 37.71
C PRO A 302 1.25 -45.31 38.56
N LYS A 303 1.13 -45.16 39.88
CA LYS A 303 2.12 -45.69 40.82
C LYS A 303 2.02 -47.22 40.84
N LEU A 304 2.76 -47.86 39.94
CA LEU A 304 2.83 -49.31 39.80
C LEU A 304 4.01 -49.86 40.61
N SER A 305 3.85 -51.06 41.18
CA SER A 305 4.97 -51.82 41.73
C SER A 305 5.97 -52.17 40.62
N SER A 306 7.23 -52.44 40.99
CA SER A 306 8.28 -52.82 40.02
C SER A 306 7.92 -54.10 39.24
N ALA A 307 7.11 -55.00 39.82
CA ALA A 307 6.59 -56.19 39.16
C ALA A 307 5.50 -55.84 38.13
N ASP A 308 4.50 -55.06 38.53
CA ASP A 308 3.36 -54.65 37.69
C ASP A 308 3.82 -53.80 36.50
N LYS A 309 4.82 -52.94 36.71
CA LYS A 309 5.41 -52.12 35.64
C LYS A 309 6.06 -52.98 34.57
N LYS A 310 6.81 -54.03 34.94
CA LYS A 310 7.41 -54.96 33.97
C LYS A 310 6.35 -55.73 33.19
N GLN A 311 5.24 -56.09 33.84
CA GLN A 311 4.14 -56.79 33.20
C GLN A 311 3.37 -55.87 32.23
N ALA A 312 3.08 -54.63 32.64
CA ALA A 312 2.42 -53.64 31.79
C ALA A 312 3.23 -53.32 30.53
N ILE A 313 4.55 -53.14 30.64
CA ILE A 313 5.45 -52.94 29.48
C ILE A 313 5.39 -54.14 28.54
N LYS A 314 5.46 -55.36 29.08
CA LYS A 314 5.38 -56.60 28.28
C LYS A 314 4.04 -56.74 27.53
N ILE A 315 2.94 -56.27 28.13
CA ILE A 315 1.62 -56.25 27.48
C ILE A 315 1.57 -55.19 26.38
N ALA A 316 2.07 -53.98 26.64
CA ALA A 316 2.13 -52.89 25.66
C ALA A 316 2.98 -53.27 24.43
N ASP A 317 4.15 -53.87 24.65
CA ASP A 317 5.06 -54.32 23.57
C ASP A 317 4.47 -55.44 22.71
N SER A 318 3.55 -56.23 23.27
CA SER A 318 2.94 -57.34 22.54
C SER A 318 2.01 -56.89 21.41
N LYS A 319 1.58 -55.62 21.38
CA LYS A 319 0.60 -55.03 20.43
C LYS A 319 -0.71 -55.84 20.25
N LYS A 320 -0.99 -56.83 21.09
CA LYS A 320 -2.19 -57.68 21.06
C LYS A 320 -3.37 -57.10 21.84
N PHE A 321 -3.19 -55.94 22.46
CA PHE A 321 -4.20 -55.29 23.29
C PHE A 321 -5.06 -54.35 22.43
N ASP A 322 -6.29 -54.76 22.13
CA ASP A 322 -7.26 -53.98 21.36
C ASP A 322 -8.35 -53.39 22.29
N ILE A 323 -8.35 -52.06 22.41
CA ILE A 323 -9.28 -51.30 23.25
C ILE A 323 -10.72 -51.43 22.71
N ASP A 324 -10.89 -51.53 21.40
CA ASP A 324 -12.21 -51.64 20.76
C ASP A 324 -12.89 -52.97 21.11
N SER A 325 -12.10 -54.04 21.25
CA SER A 325 -12.59 -55.35 21.68
C SER A 325 -13.12 -55.31 23.12
N LEU A 326 -12.45 -54.58 24.02
CA LEU A 326 -12.89 -54.39 25.41
C LEU A 326 -14.16 -53.55 25.48
N TYR A 327 -14.21 -52.44 24.74
CA TYR A 327 -15.39 -51.58 24.68
C TYR A 327 -16.63 -52.33 24.16
N LYS A 328 -16.48 -53.15 23.12
CA LYS A 328 -17.57 -53.96 22.55
C LYS A 328 -18.12 -55.02 23.51
N ARG A 329 -17.33 -55.47 24.50
CA ARG A 329 -17.75 -56.45 25.52
C ARG A 329 -18.57 -55.82 26.65
N LEU A 330 -18.64 -54.50 26.73
CA LEU A 330 -19.39 -53.80 27.78
C LEU A 330 -20.91 -53.80 27.50
N PRO A 331 -21.76 -53.89 28.54
CA PRO A 331 -23.20 -53.65 28.46
C PRO A 331 -23.54 -52.30 27.81
N ALA A 332 -24.72 -52.17 27.19
CA ALA A 332 -25.14 -50.96 26.49
C ALA A 332 -25.09 -49.69 27.37
N ASP A 333 -25.53 -49.78 28.61
CA ASP A 333 -25.51 -48.64 29.56
C ASP A 333 -24.09 -48.21 29.92
N GLN A 334 -23.19 -49.18 30.13
CA GLN A 334 -21.78 -48.90 30.41
C GLN A 334 -21.07 -48.32 29.19
N ARG A 335 -21.40 -48.77 27.97
CA ARG A 335 -20.87 -48.19 26.73
C ARG A 335 -21.25 -46.73 26.57
N ARG A 336 -22.50 -46.37 26.91
CA ARG A 336 -22.97 -44.99 26.90
C ARG A 336 -22.25 -44.15 27.95
N LEU A 337 -22.16 -44.62 29.20
CA LEU A 337 -21.47 -43.93 30.28
C LEU A 337 -20.00 -43.65 29.94
N VAL A 338 -19.28 -44.62 29.38
CA VAL A 338 -17.88 -44.45 28.96
C VAL A 338 -17.74 -43.40 27.85
N VAL A 339 -18.66 -43.36 26.89
CA VAL A 339 -18.65 -42.36 25.81
C VAL A 339 -19.00 -40.98 26.35
N ASP A 340 -20.00 -40.86 27.21
CA ASP A 340 -20.41 -39.58 27.80
C ASP A 340 -19.26 -39.02 28.69
N GLN A 341 -18.59 -39.88 29.45
CA GLN A 341 -17.42 -39.50 30.24
C GLN A 341 -16.24 -39.08 29.33
N ALA A 342 -15.94 -39.85 28.29
CA ALA A 342 -14.88 -39.51 27.34
C ALA A 342 -15.16 -38.18 26.62
N LEU A 343 -16.40 -37.95 26.20
CA LEU A 343 -16.84 -36.71 25.58
C LEU A 343 -16.69 -35.53 26.54
N SER A 344 -17.14 -35.68 27.79
CA SER A 344 -17.01 -34.65 28.82
C SER A 344 -15.56 -34.32 29.12
N THR A 345 -14.68 -35.33 29.21
CA THR A 345 -13.23 -35.11 29.34
C THR A 345 -12.70 -34.33 28.15
N VAL A 346 -12.91 -34.79 26.91
CA VAL A 346 -12.41 -34.10 25.71
C VAL A 346 -12.90 -32.64 25.63
N GLN A 347 -14.16 -32.38 25.96
CA GLN A 347 -14.71 -31.02 25.97
C GLN A 347 -14.02 -30.12 27.01
N GLN A 348 -13.80 -30.64 28.22
CA GLN A 348 -13.07 -29.91 29.27
C GLN A 348 -11.63 -29.60 28.82
N GLU A 349 -10.97 -30.54 28.15
CA GLU A 349 -9.59 -30.37 27.70
C GLU A 349 -9.46 -29.40 26.52
N VAL A 350 -10.40 -29.43 25.57
CA VAL A 350 -10.46 -28.42 24.51
C VAL A 350 -10.61 -27.03 25.12
N SER A 351 -11.51 -26.87 26.11
CA SER A 351 -11.70 -25.59 26.79
C SER A 351 -10.45 -25.11 27.55
N ASP A 352 -9.71 -26.02 28.19
CA ASP A 352 -8.45 -25.69 28.87
C ASP A 352 -7.36 -25.28 27.88
N LEU A 353 -7.21 -26.02 26.77
CA LEU A 353 -6.26 -25.68 25.71
C LEU A 353 -6.60 -24.36 25.03
N ASP A 354 -7.88 -24.04 24.83
CA ASP A 354 -8.32 -22.76 24.28
C ASP A 354 -7.93 -21.59 25.22
N PHE A 355 -8.13 -21.75 26.52
CA PHE A 355 -7.72 -20.75 27.51
C PHE A 355 -6.19 -20.59 27.56
N LYS A 356 -5.43 -21.70 27.58
CA LYS A 356 -3.96 -21.68 27.56
C LYS A 356 -3.43 -21.05 26.26
N SER A 357 -4.05 -21.35 25.13
CA SER A 357 -3.74 -20.79 23.80
C SER A 357 -3.93 -19.27 23.78
N MET A 358 -5.02 -18.76 24.38
CA MET A 358 -5.27 -17.33 24.50
C MET A 358 -4.12 -16.61 25.21
N ILE A 359 -3.69 -17.13 26.37
CA ILE A 359 -2.58 -16.55 27.14
C ILE A 359 -1.26 -16.58 26.36
N THR A 360 -0.93 -17.70 25.72
CA THR A 360 0.33 -17.81 24.94
C THR A 360 0.31 -16.94 23.69
N SER A 361 -0.83 -16.86 22.99
CA SER A 361 -1.00 -16.06 21.78
C SER A 361 -0.86 -14.57 22.05
N ASP A 362 -1.43 -14.08 23.17
CA ASP A 362 -1.26 -12.70 23.59
C ASP A 362 0.19 -12.38 23.95
N GLY A 363 0.88 -13.31 24.61
CA GLY A 363 2.32 -13.20 24.87
C GLY A 363 3.18 -13.11 23.63
N ASP A 364 2.97 -14.02 22.68
CA ASP A 364 3.68 -14.02 21.41
C ASP A 364 3.42 -12.72 20.65
N LYS A 365 2.18 -12.23 20.66
CA LYS A 365 1.82 -10.95 20.04
C LYS A 365 2.55 -9.78 20.69
N MET A 366 2.71 -9.76 22.01
CA MET A 366 3.51 -8.75 22.71
C MET A 366 4.98 -8.82 22.30
N ILE A 367 5.58 -10.02 22.25
CA ILE A 367 6.97 -10.22 21.82
C ILE A 367 7.16 -9.74 20.37
N ARG A 368 6.25 -10.11 19.46
CA ARG A 368 6.26 -9.67 18.06
C ARG A 368 6.20 -8.14 17.95
N GLN A 369 5.35 -7.48 18.73
CA GLN A 369 5.27 -6.00 18.72
C GLN A 369 6.57 -5.34 19.17
N HIS A 370 7.23 -5.86 20.20
CA HIS A 370 8.52 -5.34 20.66
C HIS A 370 9.59 -5.46 19.58
N GLU A 371 9.65 -6.58 18.87
CA GLU A 371 10.61 -6.79 17.78
C GLU A 371 10.27 -5.95 16.54
N ILE A 372 8.99 -5.77 16.21
CA ILE A 372 8.54 -4.85 15.16
C ILE A 372 9.01 -3.42 15.45
N GLU A 373 8.77 -2.92 16.67
CA GLU A 373 9.16 -1.54 17.03
C GLU A 373 10.68 -1.37 17.11
N PHE A 374 11.42 -2.42 17.48
CA PHE A 374 12.87 -2.42 17.41
C PHE A 374 13.35 -2.17 15.97
N ILE A 375 12.82 -2.92 15.00
CA ILE A 375 13.20 -2.78 13.59
C ILE A 375 12.72 -1.44 13.02
N ASN A 376 11.53 -0.96 13.41
CA ASN A 376 10.97 0.32 12.97
C ASN A 376 11.90 1.50 13.19
N LYS A 377 12.50 1.58 14.38
CA LYS A 377 13.42 2.67 14.73
C LYS A 377 14.56 2.80 13.71
N PHE A 378 15.03 1.69 13.15
CA PHE A 378 16.04 1.69 12.11
C PHE A 378 15.45 1.91 10.71
N THR A 379 14.38 1.21 10.34
CA THR A 379 13.84 1.27 8.97
C THR A 379 13.32 2.66 8.61
N ILE A 380 12.61 3.33 9.53
CA ILE A 380 12.09 4.70 9.33
C ILE A 380 13.21 5.75 9.31
N SER A 381 14.37 5.47 9.91
CA SER A 381 15.53 6.37 9.79
C SER A 381 16.28 6.14 8.48
N LEU A 382 16.45 4.89 8.07
CA LEU A 382 17.15 4.54 6.83
C LEU A 382 16.34 4.92 5.58
N ILE A 383 15.00 4.89 5.66
CA ILE A 383 14.14 5.29 4.54
C ILE A 383 14.35 6.76 4.14
N CYS A 384 14.74 7.65 5.06
CA CYS A 384 15.12 9.03 4.74
C CYS A 384 16.25 9.08 3.68
N ILE A 385 17.25 8.22 3.83
CA ILE A 385 18.39 8.13 2.89
C ILE A 385 17.91 7.54 1.57
N VAL A 386 17.11 6.46 1.61
CA VAL A 386 16.59 5.81 0.40
C VAL A 386 15.72 6.76 -0.41
N PHE A 387 14.85 7.52 0.24
CA PHE A 387 14.00 8.52 -0.40
C PHE A 387 14.78 9.68 -0.99
N PHE A 388 15.88 10.12 -0.37
CA PHE A 388 16.79 11.05 -1.01
C PHE A 388 17.35 10.48 -2.32
N PHE A 389 17.83 9.23 -2.32
CA PHE A 389 18.35 8.55 -3.51
C PHE A 389 17.28 8.13 -4.53
N ILE A 390 16.00 8.31 -4.23
CA ILE A 390 14.93 8.22 -5.23
C ILE A 390 14.60 9.61 -5.76
N GLY A 391 14.37 10.58 -4.86
CA GLY A 391 13.95 11.93 -5.19
C GLY A 391 14.98 12.72 -5.99
N ALA A 392 16.23 12.77 -5.54
CA ALA A 392 17.28 13.56 -6.21
C ALA A 392 17.56 13.09 -7.65
N PRO A 393 17.76 11.78 -7.93
CA PRO A 393 17.90 11.30 -9.31
C PRO A 393 16.67 11.52 -10.17
N LEU A 394 15.46 11.30 -9.63
CA LEU A 394 14.24 11.53 -10.41
C LEU A 394 14.05 13.00 -10.76
N GLY A 395 14.28 13.91 -9.81
CA GLY A 395 14.23 15.35 -10.05
C GLY A 395 15.21 15.76 -11.15
N ALA A 396 16.43 15.22 -11.12
CA ALA A 396 17.44 15.45 -12.17
C ALA A 396 17.05 14.93 -13.57
N ILE A 397 16.22 13.89 -13.65
CA ILE A 397 15.74 13.30 -14.91
C ILE A 397 14.55 14.09 -15.47
N ILE A 398 13.64 14.54 -14.60
CA ILE A 398 12.40 15.25 -14.98
C ILE A 398 12.74 16.73 -15.25
N ARG A 399 13.38 17.00 -16.40
CA ARG A 399 13.85 18.33 -16.80
C ARG A 399 12.76 19.28 -17.32
N LYS A 400 11.56 18.77 -17.64
CA LYS A 400 10.44 19.53 -18.22
C LYS A 400 9.11 19.00 -17.67
N GLY A 401 8.27 19.88 -17.12
CA GLY A 401 6.99 19.47 -16.53
C GLY A 401 6.29 20.46 -15.58
N GLY A 402 6.90 21.60 -15.25
CA GLY A 402 6.43 22.48 -14.18
C GLY A 402 6.48 21.80 -12.80
N LEU A 403 6.16 22.56 -11.75
CA LEU A 403 6.23 22.07 -10.35
C LEU A 403 5.32 20.86 -10.05
N GLY A 404 4.32 20.58 -10.89
CA GLY A 404 3.31 19.55 -10.63
C GLY A 404 3.76 18.10 -10.86
N ILE A 405 4.52 17.82 -11.93
CA ILE A 405 4.97 16.44 -12.23
C ILE A 405 5.87 15.89 -11.12
N PRO A 406 6.88 16.63 -10.61
CA PRO A 406 7.66 16.28 -9.43
C PRO A 406 6.83 15.76 -8.25
N ILE A 407 5.76 16.47 -7.92
CA ILE A 407 4.88 16.18 -6.78
C ILE A 407 4.07 14.90 -7.03
N ILE A 408 3.52 14.73 -8.23
CA ILE A 408 2.74 13.52 -8.55
C ILE A 408 3.61 12.26 -8.43
N VAL A 409 4.85 12.33 -8.92
CA VAL A 409 5.74 11.17 -8.88
C VAL A 409 6.21 10.86 -7.45
N SER A 410 6.51 11.88 -6.63
CA SER A 410 6.85 11.64 -5.21
C SER A 410 5.67 11.03 -4.45
N VAL A 411 4.43 11.49 -4.69
CA VAL A 411 3.22 10.91 -4.10
C VAL A 411 3.07 9.45 -4.50
N LEU A 412 3.28 9.10 -5.78
CA LEU A 412 3.20 7.71 -6.24
C LEU A 412 4.25 6.82 -5.55
N VAL A 413 5.50 7.27 -5.48
CA VAL A 413 6.59 6.56 -4.77
C VAL A 413 6.23 6.38 -3.29
N PHE A 414 5.69 7.41 -2.66
CA PHE A 414 5.26 7.36 -1.27
C PHE A 414 4.09 6.39 -1.05
N ILE A 415 3.09 6.37 -1.94
CA ILE A 415 1.98 5.41 -1.88
C ILE A 415 2.51 3.98 -1.95
N VAL A 416 3.43 3.68 -2.87
CA VAL A 416 4.04 2.35 -2.99
C VAL A 416 4.77 1.97 -1.70
N TYR A 417 5.58 2.88 -1.15
CA TYR A 417 6.22 2.68 0.14
C TYR A 417 5.19 2.39 1.25
N TYR A 418 4.16 3.24 1.39
CA TYR A 418 3.16 3.15 2.44
C TYR A 418 2.37 1.84 2.37
N ILE A 419 2.02 1.38 1.17
CA ILE A 419 1.34 0.10 0.97
C ILE A 419 2.23 -1.06 1.39
N LEU A 420 3.49 -1.09 0.94
CA LEU A 420 4.43 -2.16 1.28
C LEU A 420 4.72 -2.19 2.78
N ASP A 421 4.96 -1.02 3.39
CA ASP A 421 5.27 -0.90 4.81
C ASP A 421 4.09 -1.33 5.70
N ASN A 422 2.88 -0.85 5.41
CA ASN A 422 1.68 -1.23 6.17
C ASN A 422 1.29 -2.69 5.98
N THR A 423 1.44 -3.24 4.76
CA THR A 423 1.18 -4.65 4.51
C THR A 423 2.15 -5.50 5.31
N GLY A 424 3.44 -5.18 5.25
CA GLY A 424 4.47 -5.84 6.04
C GLY A 424 4.26 -5.74 7.55
N TYR A 425 3.85 -4.57 8.05
CA TYR A 425 3.47 -4.36 9.45
C TYR A 425 2.31 -5.26 9.88
N ARG A 426 1.22 -5.27 9.09
CA ARG A 426 0.01 -6.05 9.40
C ARG A 426 0.31 -7.56 9.42
N MET A 427 0.97 -8.07 8.39
CA MET A 427 1.33 -9.49 8.30
C MET A 427 2.30 -9.92 9.43
N SER A 428 3.27 -9.08 9.79
CA SER A 428 4.19 -9.38 10.90
C SER A 428 3.49 -9.36 12.25
N ARG A 429 2.56 -8.42 12.46
CA ARG A 429 1.80 -8.30 13.70
C ARG A 429 0.88 -9.50 13.93
N GLN A 430 0.25 -9.99 12.86
CA GLN A 430 -0.61 -11.18 12.89
C GLN A 430 0.17 -12.48 13.09
N GLY A 431 1.46 -12.50 12.72
CA GLY A 431 2.32 -13.68 12.84
C GLY A 431 2.36 -14.53 11.57
N ASP A 432 1.75 -14.06 10.47
CA ASP A 432 1.76 -14.75 9.18
C ASP A 432 3.13 -14.70 8.51
N TRP A 433 3.84 -13.57 8.64
CA TRP A 433 5.17 -13.36 8.08
C TRP A 433 6.22 -13.17 9.15
N ALA A 434 7.45 -13.60 8.86
CA ALA A 434 8.61 -13.29 9.68
C ALA A 434 8.81 -11.77 9.78
N ILE A 435 9.11 -11.29 10.98
CA ILE A 435 9.12 -9.85 11.31
C ILE A 435 10.16 -9.08 10.48
N TRP A 436 11.36 -9.63 10.36
CA TRP A 436 12.44 -9.04 9.56
C TRP A 436 12.06 -8.94 8.07
N PHE A 437 11.31 -9.91 7.55
CA PHE A 437 10.85 -9.91 6.16
C PHE A 437 9.74 -8.88 5.96
N GLY A 438 8.72 -8.88 6.82
CA GLY A 438 7.61 -7.94 6.71
C GLY A 438 8.06 -6.48 6.87
N ARG A 439 8.87 -6.16 7.89
CA ARG A 439 9.39 -4.79 8.07
C ARG A 439 10.52 -4.42 7.12
N GLY A 440 11.25 -5.40 6.60
CA GLY A 440 12.30 -5.20 5.59
C GLY A 440 11.79 -5.10 4.15
N LEU A 441 10.53 -5.48 3.88
CA LEU A 441 9.94 -5.58 2.54
C LEU A 441 10.06 -4.27 1.75
N SER A 442 9.68 -3.15 2.37
CA SER A 442 9.70 -1.82 1.73
C SER A 442 11.14 -1.44 1.33
N MET A 443 12.11 -1.64 2.22
CA MET A 443 13.53 -1.40 1.95
C MET A 443 14.08 -2.32 0.86
N ALA A 444 13.72 -3.60 0.89
CA ALA A 444 14.15 -4.59 -0.11
C ALA A 444 13.69 -4.22 -1.54
N VAL A 445 12.54 -3.56 -1.68
CA VAL A 445 12.03 -3.08 -2.98
C VAL A 445 12.61 -1.72 -3.35
N LEU A 446 12.68 -0.79 -2.40
CA LEU A 446 13.02 0.61 -2.67
C LEU A 446 14.53 0.83 -2.84
N VAL A 447 15.39 0.07 -2.16
CA VAL A 447 16.85 0.21 -2.28
C VAL A 447 17.34 -0.13 -3.70
N PRO A 448 16.95 -1.26 -4.33
CA PRO A 448 17.28 -1.53 -5.73
C PRO A 448 16.74 -0.47 -6.68
N MET A 449 15.55 0.05 -6.41
CA MET A 449 14.92 1.10 -7.21
C MET A 449 15.69 2.43 -7.10
N ALA A 450 16.10 2.82 -5.89
CA ALA A 450 16.95 3.98 -5.63
C ALA A 450 18.30 3.86 -6.36
N ALA A 451 18.93 2.69 -6.28
CA ALA A 451 20.18 2.40 -7.00
C ALA A 451 19.99 2.48 -8.52
N PHE A 452 18.91 1.90 -9.05
CA PHE A 452 18.57 1.95 -10.47
C PHE A 452 18.35 3.38 -10.97
N PHE A 453 17.57 4.19 -10.25
CA PHE A 453 17.33 5.58 -10.63
C PHE A 453 18.59 6.43 -10.53
N THR A 454 19.39 6.24 -9.49
CA THR A 454 20.70 6.90 -9.35
C THR A 454 21.62 6.56 -10.52
N TYR A 455 21.72 5.29 -10.88
CA TYR A 455 22.51 4.84 -12.05
C TYR A 455 22.00 5.46 -13.36
N LYS A 456 20.68 5.46 -13.57
CA LYS A 456 20.06 5.99 -14.79
C LYS A 456 20.21 7.52 -14.92
N ALA A 457 20.08 8.25 -13.82
CA ALA A 457 20.27 9.70 -13.80
C ALA A 457 21.72 10.10 -14.10
N ASN A 458 22.68 9.26 -13.70
CA ASN A 458 24.09 9.49 -13.99
C ASN A 458 24.44 9.26 -15.48
N ASN A 459 23.80 8.29 -16.13
CA ASN A 459 24.03 7.94 -17.53
C ASN A 459 23.14 8.71 -18.53
N ASP A 460 22.54 9.83 -18.11
CA ASP A 460 21.70 10.73 -18.92
C ASP A 460 20.62 10.02 -19.77
N SER A 461 20.19 8.85 -19.33
CA SER A 461 19.17 8.07 -20.00
C SER A 461 17.81 8.64 -19.68
N ALA A 462 17.07 9.11 -20.70
CA ALA A 462 15.69 9.54 -20.56
C ALA A 462 14.75 8.33 -20.31
N VAL A 463 14.76 7.81 -19.07
CA VAL A 463 13.91 6.68 -18.63
C VAL A 463 12.42 7.04 -18.65
N PHE A 464 12.08 8.33 -18.72
CA PHE A 464 10.71 8.85 -18.82
C PHE A 464 10.53 9.75 -20.04
N ASN A 465 11.02 9.34 -21.22
CA ASN A 465 10.58 10.01 -22.45
C ASN A 465 9.13 9.59 -22.74
N ALA A 466 8.16 10.41 -22.33
CA ALA A 466 6.73 10.15 -22.53
C ALA A 466 6.41 9.83 -24.00
N ASP A 467 7.13 10.45 -24.95
CA ASP A 467 6.98 10.14 -26.37
C ASP A 467 7.56 8.78 -26.74
N ALA A 468 8.64 8.33 -26.11
CA ALA A 468 9.16 6.98 -26.31
C ALA A 468 8.18 5.92 -25.80
N TYR A 469 7.60 6.07 -24.59
CA TYR A 469 6.58 5.13 -24.10
C TYR A 469 5.27 5.25 -24.88
N ARG A 470 4.85 6.44 -25.27
CA ARG A 470 3.68 6.63 -26.13
C ARG A 470 3.90 5.99 -27.49
N ASN A 471 5.10 6.07 -28.05
CA ASN A 471 5.45 5.41 -29.31
C ASN A 471 5.59 3.89 -29.15
N VAL A 472 6.14 3.40 -28.04
CA VAL A 472 6.20 1.97 -27.71
C VAL A 472 4.79 1.41 -27.49
N LEU A 473 3.93 2.12 -26.75
CA LEU A 473 2.53 1.75 -26.49
C LEU A 473 1.71 1.84 -27.78
N ARG A 474 1.89 2.87 -28.61
CA ARG A 474 1.27 2.97 -29.95
C ARG A 474 1.76 1.85 -30.87
N ARG A 475 3.04 1.47 -30.83
CA ARG A 475 3.59 0.31 -31.57
C ARG A 475 3.04 -1.01 -31.04
N MET A 476 2.90 -1.17 -29.72
CA MET A 476 2.36 -2.35 -29.06
C MET A 476 0.86 -2.54 -29.36
N LEU A 477 0.07 -1.46 -29.29
CA LEU A 477 -1.37 -1.43 -29.56
C LEU A 477 -1.72 -1.28 -31.05
N GLY A 478 -0.72 -1.09 -31.92
CA GLY A 478 -0.91 -0.95 -33.38
C GLY A 478 -1.58 0.35 -33.82
N LEU A 479 -1.53 1.42 -33.01
CA LEU A 479 -2.08 2.74 -33.29
C LEU A 479 -1.25 3.47 -34.37
N ARG A 480 -1.89 4.36 -35.14
CA ARG A 480 -1.27 5.08 -36.27
C ARG A 480 -0.25 6.11 -35.76
N ILE A 481 0.91 6.15 -36.39
CA ILE A 481 1.89 7.24 -36.26
C ILE A 481 1.70 8.09 -37.51
N LYS A 482 1.37 9.38 -37.34
CA LYS A 482 1.28 10.31 -38.47
C LYS A 482 2.69 10.73 -38.87
N ARG A 483 2.99 10.70 -40.17
CA ARG A 483 4.21 11.25 -40.74
C ARG A 483 4.05 12.77 -40.83
N SER A 484 5.12 13.52 -40.52
CA SER A 484 5.16 14.97 -40.65
C SER A 484 6.46 15.35 -41.34
N ILE A 485 6.38 15.66 -42.63
CA ILE A 485 7.50 16.19 -43.42
C ILE A 485 7.26 17.70 -43.55
N ALA A 486 8.13 18.47 -42.91
CA ALA A 486 8.15 19.92 -43.04
C ALA A 486 8.88 20.33 -44.31
N SER A 487 8.46 21.44 -44.92
CA SER A 487 9.21 22.07 -46.01
C SER A 487 10.61 22.43 -45.50
N LYS A 488 11.65 22.04 -46.23
CA LYS A 488 13.01 22.50 -45.93
C LYS A 488 13.14 23.96 -46.37
N GLU A 489 13.80 24.79 -45.55
CA GLU A 489 14.05 26.20 -45.86
C GLU A 489 15.15 26.39 -46.92
N VAL A 490 16.04 25.39 -47.07
CA VAL A 490 17.13 25.37 -48.06
C VAL A 490 17.09 24.04 -48.82
N ILE A 491 16.97 24.12 -50.15
CA ILE A 491 16.98 22.97 -51.06
C ILE A 491 18.32 22.99 -51.80
N ILE A 492 19.09 21.90 -51.70
CA ILE A 492 20.44 21.78 -52.26
C ILE A 492 20.39 21.31 -53.73
N ASN A 493 19.54 20.34 -54.05
CA ASN A 493 19.31 19.81 -55.41
C ASN A 493 17.80 19.63 -55.63
N ASP A 494 17.31 19.97 -56.82
CA ASP A 494 15.93 19.70 -57.22
C ASP A 494 15.73 18.19 -57.49
N PRO A 495 14.56 17.62 -57.14
CA PRO A 495 14.25 16.20 -57.40
C PRO A 495 14.16 15.91 -58.92
N ASP A 496 14.63 14.75 -59.36
CA ASP A 496 14.41 14.28 -60.74
C ASP A 496 12.98 13.74 -60.89
N TYR A 497 12.03 14.63 -61.20
CA TYR A 497 10.61 14.30 -61.24
C TYR A 497 10.26 13.20 -62.26
N ILE A 498 10.95 13.13 -63.40
CA ILE A 498 10.66 12.14 -64.46
C ILE A 498 11.04 10.75 -63.97
N LYS A 499 12.25 10.61 -63.44
CA LYS A 499 12.74 9.35 -62.87
C LYS A 499 11.91 8.92 -61.67
N ILE A 500 11.49 9.85 -60.82
CA ILE A 500 10.63 9.57 -59.67
C ILE A 500 9.25 9.08 -60.13
N ALA A 501 8.64 9.70 -61.14
CA ALA A 501 7.35 9.25 -61.68
C ALA A 501 7.43 7.82 -62.23
N GLU A 502 8.52 7.47 -62.92
CA GLU A 502 8.76 6.10 -63.40
C GLU A 502 8.93 5.10 -62.24
N GLN A 503 9.71 5.45 -61.22
CA GLN A 503 9.89 4.63 -60.02
C GLN A 503 8.58 4.41 -59.26
N LEU A 504 7.74 5.44 -59.13
CA LEU A 504 6.42 5.33 -58.50
C LEU A 504 5.47 4.41 -59.30
N ARG A 505 5.52 4.44 -60.64
CA ARG A 505 4.77 3.50 -61.50
C ARG A 505 5.23 2.06 -61.33
N ILE A 506 6.54 1.83 -61.32
CA ILE A 506 7.13 0.50 -61.07
C ILE A 506 6.71 -0.01 -59.68
N MET A 507 6.72 0.86 -58.67
CA MET A 507 6.29 0.54 -57.32
C MET A 507 4.80 0.17 -57.26
N ASN A 508 3.92 0.90 -57.96
CA ASN A 508 2.51 0.54 -58.07
C ASN A 508 2.32 -0.86 -58.66
N GLY A 509 3.11 -1.22 -59.68
CA GLY A 509 3.15 -2.57 -60.24
C GLY A 509 3.59 -3.64 -59.22
N LYS A 510 4.63 -3.36 -58.43
CA LYS A 510 5.09 -4.26 -57.34
C LYS A 510 4.02 -4.44 -56.26
N ILE A 511 3.36 -3.36 -55.84
CA ILE A 511 2.29 -3.38 -54.84
C ILE A 511 1.09 -4.21 -55.34
N ALA A 512 0.70 -4.04 -56.60
CA ALA A 512 -0.39 -4.80 -57.21
C ALA A 512 -0.10 -6.31 -57.23
N ARG A 513 1.11 -6.73 -57.68
CA ARG A 513 1.53 -8.14 -57.69
C ARG A 513 1.59 -8.73 -56.27
N TYR A 514 2.08 -7.97 -55.30
CA TYR A 514 2.12 -8.42 -53.91
C TYR A 514 0.72 -8.59 -53.30
N SER A 515 -0.18 -7.64 -53.55
CA SER A 515 -1.57 -7.69 -53.09
C SER A 515 -2.37 -8.85 -53.72
N GLN A 516 -2.10 -9.19 -54.99
CA GLN A 516 -2.73 -10.33 -55.67
C GLN A 516 -2.16 -11.68 -55.20
N SER A 517 -0.83 -11.79 -55.06
CA SER A 517 -0.17 -13.05 -54.65
C SER A 517 -0.40 -13.40 -53.18
N ARG A 518 -0.55 -12.39 -52.30
CA ARG A 518 -0.89 -12.60 -50.89
C ARG A 518 -2.29 -12.05 -50.62
N ASN A 519 -3.24 -12.94 -50.38
CA ASN A 519 -4.57 -12.56 -49.91
C ASN A 519 -4.48 -11.96 -48.48
N LEU A 520 -4.30 -10.63 -48.40
CA LEU A 520 -4.10 -9.88 -47.16
C LEU A 520 -5.39 -9.71 -46.33
N LYS A 521 -6.56 -9.96 -46.93
CA LYS A 521 -7.87 -9.92 -46.24
C LYS A 521 -8.17 -11.20 -45.46
N ALA A 522 -7.72 -12.35 -45.96
CA ALA A 522 -8.00 -13.65 -45.37
C ALA A 522 -7.24 -13.88 -44.05
N LEU A 523 -7.86 -14.65 -43.15
CA LEU A 523 -7.23 -15.10 -41.90
C LEU A 523 -5.97 -15.93 -42.22
N PRO A 524 -4.82 -15.63 -41.59
CA PRO A 524 -3.59 -16.37 -41.82
C PRO A 524 -3.67 -17.77 -41.19
N ASN A 525 -3.06 -18.78 -41.81
CA ASN A 525 -3.04 -20.13 -41.26
C ASN A 525 -2.20 -20.17 -39.96
N VAL A 526 -2.82 -20.54 -38.83
CA VAL A 526 -2.22 -20.58 -37.49
C VAL A 526 -0.91 -21.39 -37.46
N VAL A 527 -0.86 -22.54 -38.14
CA VAL A 527 0.32 -23.40 -38.17
C VAL A 527 1.48 -22.73 -38.90
N LYS A 528 1.18 -22.05 -40.02
CA LYS A 528 2.20 -21.30 -40.77
C LYS A 528 2.71 -20.09 -39.99
N VAL A 529 1.85 -19.45 -39.18
CA VAL A 529 2.18 -18.25 -38.39
C VAL A 529 3.14 -18.55 -37.24
N PHE A 530 2.88 -19.61 -36.46
CA PHE A 530 3.67 -19.89 -35.26
C PHE A 530 4.80 -20.90 -35.48
N PHE A 531 4.65 -21.84 -36.44
CA PHE A 531 5.55 -23.01 -36.54
C PHE A 531 6.40 -23.08 -37.82
N ARG A 532 6.06 -22.35 -38.90
CA ARG A 532 6.84 -22.37 -40.17
C ARG A 532 7.48 -21.02 -40.49
N TYR A 533 8.81 -20.99 -40.54
CA TYR A 533 9.55 -19.78 -40.92
C TYR A 533 9.37 -19.46 -42.42
N HIS A 534 8.93 -18.25 -42.75
CA HIS A 534 8.95 -17.71 -44.11
C HIS A 534 9.51 -16.28 -44.05
N ALA A 535 10.64 -16.03 -44.70
CA ALA A 535 11.16 -14.68 -44.87
C ALA A 535 10.38 -13.97 -45.98
N ASP A 536 9.84 -12.80 -45.70
CA ASP A 536 9.16 -11.96 -46.67
C ASP A 536 9.76 -10.56 -46.61
N HIS A 537 10.67 -10.29 -47.53
CA HIS A 537 11.39 -9.01 -47.64
C HIS A 537 10.75 -8.07 -48.67
N THR A 538 9.63 -8.46 -49.29
CA THR A 538 9.02 -7.67 -50.37
C THR A 538 8.52 -6.30 -49.89
N ILE A 539 7.82 -6.26 -48.75
CA ILE A 539 7.37 -5.02 -48.11
C ILE A 539 8.54 -4.22 -47.52
N GLU A 540 9.62 -4.89 -47.11
CA GLU A 540 10.85 -4.24 -46.64
C GLU A 540 11.50 -3.46 -47.77
N ASN A 541 11.61 -4.08 -48.94
CA ASN A 541 12.14 -3.45 -50.14
C ASN A 541 11.22 -2.33 -50.65
N ILE A 542 9.89 -2.54 -50.69
CA ILE A 542 8.94 -1.48 -51.08
C ILE A 542 9.02 -0.29 -50.12
N ASN A 543 9.16 -0.52 -48.82
CA ASN A 543 9.30 0.57 -47.85
C ASN A 543 10.64 1.31 -48.02
N ALA A 544 11.74 0.60 -48.26
CA ALA A 544 13.04 1.23 -48.49
C ALA A 544 13.03 2.10 -49.76
N GLU A 545 12.45 1.61 -50.85
CA GLU A 545 12.25 2.38 -52.09
C GLU A 545 11.35 3.60 -51.84
N LEU A 546 10.25 3.43 -51.10
CA LEU A 546 9.33 4.53 -50.77
C LEU A 546 9.99 5.62 -49.92
N GLU A 547 10.76 5.25 -48.89
CA GLU A 547 11.46 6.24 -48.06
C GLU A 547 12.52 7.00 -48.86
N SER A 548 13.24 6.34 -49.77
CA SER A 548 14.20 7.00 -50.68
C SER A 548 13.51 8.03 -51.58
N ILE A 549 12.36 7.69 -52.16
CA ILE A 549 11.60 8.61 -53.02
C ILE A 549 11.04 9.78 -52.21
N ILE A 550 10.57 9.52 -50.99
CA ILE A 550 10.04 10.55 -50.09
C ILE A 550 11.13 11.50 -49.61
N GLU A 551 12.34 11.00 -49.36
CA GLU A 551 13.50 11.81 -49.02
C GLU A 551 13.89 12.75 -50.16
N GLU A 552 13.88 12.23 -51.39
CA GLU A 552 14.17 13.01 -52.60
C GLU A 552 13.08 14.05 -52.88
N LEU A 553 11.79 13.65 -52.88
CA LEU A 553 10.65 14.55 -53.02
C LEU A 553 10.49 15.53 -51.86
N GLY A 554 11.05 15.24 -50.69
CA GLY A 554 11.08 16.17 -49.55
C GLY A 554 11.87 17.45 -49.84
N ASN A 555 12.66 17.46 -50.92
CA ASN A 555 13.36 18.63 -51.44
C ASN A 555 12.53 19.41 -52.49
N THR A 556 11.27 19.05 -52.76
CA THR A 556 10.42 19.78 -53.72
C THR A 556 9.91 21.11 -53.16
N ARG A 557 9.72 22.09 -54.05
CA ARG A 557 9.02 23.35 -53.75
C ARG A 557 7.50 23.28 -53.95
N ASN A 558 7.00 22.20 -54.58
CA ASN A 558 5.57 22.07 -54.87
C ASN A 558 4.80 21.68 -53.59
N ARG A 559 3.92 22.58 -53.13
CA ARG A 559 3.07 22.40 -51.95
C ARG A 559 2.08 21.23 -52.10
N VAL A 560 1.62 20.92 -53.31
CA VAL A 560 0.71 19.80 -53.60
C VAL A 560 1.43 18.47 -53.39
N ILE A 561 2.67 18.36 -53.86
CA ILE A 561 3.52 17.18 -53.63
C ILE A 561 3.82 17.05 -52.12
N LEU A 562 4.24 18.13 -51.43
CA LEU A 562 4.48 18.11 -49.97
C LEU A 562 3.23 17.71 -49.16
N THR A 563 2.04 18.16 -49.58
CA THR A 563 0.78 17.76 -48.94
C THR A 563 0.50 16.28 -49.16
N SER A 564 0.79 15.76 -50.36
CA SER A 564 0.64 14.34 -50.70
C SER A 564 1.66 13.47 -49.97
N LEU A 565 2.90 13.95 -49.78
CA LEU A 565 3.92 13.25 -48.99
C LEU A 565 3.50 13.03 -47.53
N ASN A 566 2.80 14.00 -46.94
CA ASN A 566 2.27 13.90 -45.58
C ASN A 566 1.11 12.89 -45.44
N LYS A 567 0.48 12.47 -46.55
CA LYS A 567 -0.55 11.42 -46.55
C LYS A 567 0.05 10.01 -46.52
N TYR A 568 1.34 9.81 -46.84
CA TYR A 568 1.94 8.48 -46.84
C TYR A 568 1.95 7.85 -45.44
N PRO A 569 1.49 6.59 -45.32
CA PRO A 569 1.55 5.86 -44.06
C PRO A 569 2.98 5.36 -43.78
N ILE A 570 3.37 5.33 -42.50
CA ILE A 570 4.58 4.64 -42.06
C ILE A 570 4.29 3.14 -41.98
N LEU A 571 4.92 2.34 -42.84
CA LEU A 571 4.67 0.91 -42.97
C LEU A 571 5.30 0.11 -41.82
N ALA A 572 4.53 -0.83 -41.26
CA ALA A 572 5.02 -1.79 -40.29
C ALA A 572 5.55 -3.04 -41.00
N VAL A 573 6.81 -2.99 -41.45
CA VAL A 573 7.43 -3.91 -42.41
C VAL A 573 7.42 -5.40 -42.03
N LYS A 574 7.48 -5.76 -40.75
CA LYS A 574 7.60 -7.17 -40.30
C LYS A 574 6.39 -7.66 -39.49
N ALA A 575 5.49 -6.76 -39.11
CA ALA A 575 4.39 -7.05 -38.18
C ALA A 575 3.23 -7.84 -38.81
N HIS A 576 3.15 -7.89 -40.15
CA HIS A 576 2.10 -8.59 -40.89
C HIS A 576 2.44 -10.04 -41.22
N THR A 577 3.70 -10.45 -41.07
CA THR A 577 4.17 -11.81 -41.40
C THR A 577 4.47 -12.66 -40.17
N ARG A 578 4.93 -12.07 -39.06
CA ARG A 578 5.29 -12.81 -37.84
C ARG A 578 5.05 -12.02 -36.55
N PRO A 579 4.72 -12.68 -35.42
CA PRO A 579 4.64 -12.03 -34.11
C PRO A 579 6.02 -11.58 -33.61
N PHE A 580 7.02 -12.47 -33.74
CA PHE A 580 8.41 -12.24 -33.35
C PHE A 580 9.40 -12.78 -34.41
N ASP A 581 10.60 -12.23 -34.43
CA ASP A 581 11.67 -12.62 -35.34
C ASP A 581 12.33 -13.96 -34.94
N ARG A 582 12.39 -14.26 -33.64
CA ARG A 582 13.01 -15.48 -33.11
C ARG A 582 12.00 -16.63 -33.03
N ARG A 583 12.36 -17.78 -33.60
CA ARG A 583 11.51 -18.99 -33.68
C ARG A 583 10.99 -19.44 -32.31
N TRP A 584 11.83 -19.45 -31.28
CA TRP A 584 11.44 -19.91 -29.95
C TRP A 584 10.36 -19.01 -29.33
N MET A 585 10.43 -17.68 -29.52
CA MET A 585 9.42 -16.75 -28.99
C MET A 585 8.03 -16.96 -29.63
N ASN A 586 7.98 -17.34 -30.91
CA ASN A 586 6.73 -17.70 -31.58
C ASN A 586 6.15 -19.01 -31.02
N ILE A 587 6.99 -20.00 -30.76
CA ILE A 587 6.56 -21.28 -30.16
C ILE A 587 6.07 -21.05 -28.71
N THR A 588 6.82 -20.31 -27.89
CA THR A 588 6.45 -20.03 -26.50
C THR A 588 5.15 -19.22 -26.42
N SER A 589 4.96 -18.24 -27.29
CA SER A 589 3.70 -17.49 -27.35
C SER A 589 2.51 -18.33 -27.83
N ALA A 590 2.73 -19.34 -28.68
CA ALA A 590 1.69 -20.30 -29.05
C ALA A 590 1.30 -21.24 -27.88
N ILE A 591 2.26 -21.60 -27.02
CA ILE A 591 2.02 -22.44 -25.83
C ILE A 591 1.21 -21.68 -24.76
N ILE A 592 1.51 -20.39 -24.57
CA ILE A 592 0.77 -19.53 -23.63
C ILE A 592 -0.51 -19.03 -24.31
N VAL A 593 -1.60 -19.78 -24.18
CA VAL A 593 -2.87 -19.56 -24.93
C VAL A 593 -3.36 -18.09 -24.92
N PRO A 594 -3.41 -17.37 -23.78
CA PRO A 594 -3.83 -15.96 -23.78
C PRO A 594 -2.93 -15.06 -24.62
N ALA A 595 -1.61 -15.29 -24.56
CA ALA A 595 -0.63 -14.54 -25.34
C ALA A 595 -0.70 -14.89 -26.83
N GLY A 596 -0.87 -16.18 -27.17
CA GLY A 596 -0.98 -16.65 -28.55
C GLY A 596 -2.18 -16.05 -29.28
N ILE A 597 -3.35 -16.04 -28.65
CA ILE A 597 -4.57 -15.42 -29.19
C ILE A 597 -4.34 -13.91 -29.40
N PHE A 598 -3.78 -13.22 -28.42
CA PHE A 598 -3.47 -11.79 -28.52
C PHE A 598 -2.57 -11.48 -29.73
N PHE A 599 -1.47 -12.22 -29.88
CA PHE A 599 -0.53 -12.00 -30.99
C PHE A 599 -1.09 -12.38 -32.36
N TYR A 600 -1.96 -13.40 -32.43
CA TYR A 600 -2.65 -13.80 -33.66
C TYR A 600 -3.64 -12.74 -34.13
N ILE A 601 -4.48 -12.22 -33.23
CA ILE A 601 -5.42 -11.12 -33.53
C ILE A 601 -4.65 -9.86 -33.92
N ARG A 602 -3.57 -9.54 -33.19
CA ARG A 602 -2.68 -8.42 -33.50
C ARG A 602 -2.14 -8.51 -34.92
N MET A 603 -1.60 -9.68 -35.31
CA MET A 603 -1.08 -9.89 -36.66
C MET A 603 -2.16 -9.70 -37.72
N TRP A 604 -3.34 -10.29 -37.54
CA TRP A 604 -4.43 -10.17 -38.51
C TRP A 604 -4.84 -8.70 -38.72
N ARG A 605 -4.91 -7.92 -37.63
CA ARG A 605 -5.14 -6.48 -37.68
C ARG A 605 -4.04 -5.74 -38.47
N PHE A 606 -2.77 -6.13 -38.33
CA PHE A 606 -1.68 -5.58 -39.13
C PHE A 606 -1.74 -5.97 -40.62
N ARG A 607 -2.25 -7.16 -40.98
CA ARG A 607 -2.46 -7.54 -42.39
C ARG A 607 -3.56 -6.69 -43.05
N LEU A 608 -4.68 -6.49 -42.36
CA LEU A 608 -5.75 -5.60 -42.82
C LEU A 608 -5.28 -4.14 -42.92
N ARG A 609 -4.47 -3.69 -41.94
CA ARG A 609 -3.84 -2.38 -41.96
C ARG A 609 -2.93 -2.22 -43.18
N LEU A 610 -2.04 -3.17 -43.42
CA LEU A 610 -1.12 -3.15 -44.56
C LEU A 610 -1.88 -3.08 -45.89
N TYR A 611 -2.99 -3.81 -46.04
CA TYR A 611 -3.82 -3.74 -47.24
C TYR A 611 -4.35 -2.32 -47.51
N ASN A 612 -4.83 -1.63 -46.47
CA ASN A 612 -5.28 -0.24 -46.59
C ASN A 612 -4.11 0.72 -46.84
N ASP A 613 -2.98 0.53 -46.14
CA ASP A 613 -1.79 1.36 -46.28
C ASP A 613 -1.21 1.27 -47.71
N LEU A 614 -1.18 0.06 -48.30
CA LEU A 614 -0.77 -0.15 -49.70
C LEU A 614 -1.69 0.56 -50.70
N ARG A 615 -3.01 0.56 -50.45
CA ARG A 615 -3.97 1.29 -51.28
C ARG A 615 -3.76 2.81 -51.18
N THR A 616 -3.53 3.33 -49.98
CA THR A 616 -3.20 4.74 -49.78
C THR A 616 -1.90 5.12 -50.48
N ILE A 617 -0.87 4.28 -50.41
CA ILE A 617 0.39 4.49 -51.17
C ILE A 617 0.10 4.57 -52.66
N THR A 618 -0.66 3.63 -53.23
CA THR A 618 -1.00 3.67 -54.67
C THR A 618 -1.79 4.93 -55.05
N THR A 619 -2.73 5.37 -54.22
CA THR A 619 -3.48 6.62 -54.44
C THR A 619 -2.55 7.83 -54.41
N CYS A 620 -1.69 7.95 -53.39
CA CYS A 620 -0.72 9.05 -53.29
C CYS A 620 0.31 9.04 -54.43
N ASN A 621 0.79 7.86 -54.83
CA ASN A 621 1.67 7.70 -55.99
C ASN A 621 0.99 8.26 -57.25
N ASN A 622 -0.28 7.93 -57.48
CA ASN A 622 -1.03 8.43 -58.63
C ASN A 622 -1.29 9.94 -58.57
N GLU A 623 -1.58 10.50 -57.38
CA GLU A 623 -1.70 11.96 -57.18
C GLU A 623 -0.39 12.67 -57.54
N ILE A 624 0.75 12.15 -57.08
CA ILE A 624 2.08 12.73 -57.37
C ILE A 624 2.46 12.57 -58.84
N ILE A 625 2.21 11.41 -59.45
CA ILE A 625 2.46 11.19 -60.88
C ILE A 625 1.63 12.14 -61.73
N ALA A 626 0.33 12.31 -61.43
CA ALA A 626 -0.54 13.21 -62.16
C ALA A 626 -0.10 14.68 -62.03
N GLU A 627 0.34 15.09 -60.84
CA GLU A 627 0.89 16.43 -60.60
C GLU A 627 2.21 16.65 -61.37
N ILE A 628 3.10 15.65 -61.38
CA ILE A 628 4.35 15.69 -62.15
C ILE A 628 4.08 15.76 -63.66
N GLU A 629 3.08 15.04 -64.17
CA GLU A 629 2.71 15.06 -65.59
C GLU A 629 2.02 16.38 -66.00
N ALA A 630 1.15 16.91 -65.13
CA ALA A 630 0.46 18.18 -65.36
C ALA A 630 1.42 19.38 -65.39
N HIS A 631 2.48 19.35 -64.58
CA HIS A 631 3.49 20.42 -64.51
C HIS A 631 4.77 20.13 -65.30
N GLY A 632 5.05 18.88 -65.66
CA GLY A 632 6.20 18.44 -66.45
C GLY A 632 6.16 18.89 -67.91
N GLY A 633 4.98 19.28 -68.42
CA GLY A 633 4.84 19.95 -69.71
C GLY A 633 5.56 21.31 -69.81
N TRP A 634 5.89 21.95 -68.68
CA TRP A 634 6.68 23.19 -68.65
C TRP A 634 8.20 22.94 -68.69
N VAL A 635 8.69 21.83 -68.13
CA VAL A 635 10.13 21.52 -68.07
C VAL A 635 10.64 21.02 -69.43
N LEU A 636 9.84 20.20 -70.13
CA LEU A 636 10.16 19.76 -71.50
C LEU A 636 10.18 20.91 -72.53
N ARG A 637 9.53 22.05 -72.22
CA ARG A 637 9.56 23.23 -73.08
C ARG A 637 10.80 24.10 -72.88
N ILE A 638 11.53 23.94 -71.77
CA ILE A 638 12.77 24.67 -71.49
C ILE A 638 13.99 23.88 -71.98
N GLU A 639 13.99 22.55 -71.88
CA GLU A 639 15.10 21.74 -72.42
C GLU A 639 15.13 21.72 -73.96
N ASN A 640 13.98 21.77 -74.64
CA ASN A 640 13.96 21.92 -76.10
C ASN A 640 14.30 23.34 -76.58
N ASN A 641 14.31 24.35 -75.71
CA ASN A 641 14.71 25.73 -76.04
C ASN A 641 16.18 26.04 -75.74
N ASN A 642 16.90 25.13 -75.08
CA ASN A 642 18.34 25.26 -74.82
C ASN A 642 19.22 24.42 -75.77
N ASN A 643 18.59 23.71 -76.73
CA ASN A 643 19.27 22.93 -77.78
C ASN A 643 18.98 23.45 -79.21
N GLN A 644 18.52 24.70 -79.34
CA GLN A 644 18.64 25.54 -80.53
C GLN A 644 19.35 26.83 -80.13
#